data_AF-A0A973FWJ5-F1
#
_entry.id   AF-A0A973FWJ5-F1
#
_cell.length_a   1.000
_cell.length_b   1.000
_cell.length_c   1.000
_cell.angle_alpha   90.00
_cell.angle_beta   90.00
_cell.angle_gamma   90.00
#
_symmetry.space_group_name_H-M   'P 1'
#
loop_
_entity.id
_entity.type
_entity.pdbx_description
1 polymer ?
#
loop_
_entity_poly.entity_id
_entity_poly.type
_entity_poly.pdbx_seq_one_letter_code
_entity_poly.pdbx_strand_id
1 'polypeptide(L)'
;MKKILVAAFIILALFSGALSAQENIEKKKIEFLISSIENLKGAKFIRNGSEYDGRQAAEHLRMKLKNSGGKVQTADDFIRLCASQSYITGKPYMIRLSKGKTIKSEEYFREKLKEYYLVVK
;
A
#
# COMPACT_ATOMS: atom_id res chain seq x y z
N MET A 1 11.31 -24.48 37.73
CA MET A 1 10.67 -24.93 36.46
C MET A 1 9.34 -24.22 36.18
N LYS A 2 8.32 -24.28 37.05
CA LYS A 2 7.01 -23.59 36.84
C LYS A 2 7.11 -22.07 36.57
N LYS A 3 7.95 -21.33 37.32
CA LYS A 3 8.13 -19.88 37.11
C LYS A 3 8.80 -19.53 35.77
N ILE A 4 9.69 -20.38 35.27
CA ILE A 4 10.37 -20.22 33.97
C ILE A 4 9.39 -20.51 32.82
N LEU A 5 8.54 -21.53 32.97
CA LEU A 5 7.46 -21.84 32.02
C LEU A 5 6.41 -20.72 31.93
N VAL A 6 6.01 -20.12 33.06
CA VAL A 6 5.09 -18.97 33.08
C VAL A 6 5.72 -17.73 32.43
N ALA A 7 7.00 -17.44 32.72
CA ALA A 7 7.71 -16.33 32.08
C ALA A 7 7.84 -16.51 30.56
N ALA A 8 8.15 -17.73 30.09
CA ALA A 8 8.22 -18.04 28.66
C ALA A 8 6.85 -17.89 27.97
N PHE A 9 5.76 -18.26 28.65
CA PHE A 9 4.40 -18.10 28.13
C PHE A 9 3.98 -16.62 28.02
N ILE A 10 4.37 -15.78 28.98
CA ILE A 10 4.12 -14.33 28.94
C ILE A 10 4.90 -13.67 27.80
N ILE A 11 6.16 -14.04 27.59
CA ILE A 11 6.99 -13.50 26.50
C ILE A 11 6.40 -13.85 25.13
N LEU A 12 5.93 -15.08 24.93
CA LEU A 12 5.31 -15.52 23.66
C LEU A 12 3.98 -14.81 23.38
N ALA A 13 3.17 -14.55 24.41
CA ALA A 13 1.93 -13.82 24.29
C ALA A 13 2.15 -12.33 23.91
N LEU A 14 3.16 -11.68 24.50
CA LEU A 14 3.53 -10.29 24.17
C LEU A 14 4.02 -10.14 22.72
N PHE A 15 4.79 -11.10 22.23
CA PHE A 15 5.32 -11.07 20.86
C PHE A 15 4.21 -11.20 19.80
N SER A 16 3.21 -12.05 20.07
CA SER A 16 2.06 -12.26 19.18
C SER A 16 1.18 -11.01 19.05
N GLY A 17 0.99 -10.26 20.16
CA GLY A 17 0.22 -9.01 20.15
C GLY A 17 0.89 -7.89 19.34
N ALA A 18 2.22 -7.76 19.44
CA ALA A 18 2.98 -6.76 18.69
C ALA A 18 2.92 -6.98 17.17
N LEU A 19 2.97 -8.24 16.71
CA LEU A 19 2.88 -8.58 15.29
C LEU A 19 1.52 -8.21 14.70
N SER A 20 0.43 -8.52 15.40
CA SER A 20 -0.94 -8.15 14.97
C SER A 20 -1.15 -6.63 14.94
N ALA A 21 -0.59 -5.90 15.91
CA ALA A 21 -0.65 -4.45 15.92
C ALA A 21 0.07 -3.84 14.70
N GLN A 22 1.26 -4.35 14.38
CA GLN A 22 2.03 -3.92 13.21
C GLN A 22 1.30 -4.23 11.90
N GLU A 23 0.73 -5.42 11.75
CA GLU A 23 -0.07 -5.80 10.57
C GLU A 23 -1.26 -4.84 10.38
N ASN A 24 -1.95 -4.48 11.46
CA ASN A 24 -3.05 -3.52 11.41
C ASN A 24 -2.59 -2.11 11.01
N ILE A 25 -1.39 -1.68 11.44
CA ILE A 25 -0.81 -0.40 11.03
C ILE A 25 -0.49 -0.40 9.52
N GLU A 26 0.13 -1.46 9.01
CA GLU A 26 0.45 -1.56 7.58
C GLU A 26 -0.82 -1.62 6.71
N LYS A 27 -1.86 -2.34 7.13
CA LYS A 27 -3.17 -2.34 6.45
C LYS A 27 -3.76 -0.93 6.35
N LYS A 28 -3.70 -0.13 7.43
CA LYS A 28 -4.18 1.26 7.43
C LYS A 28 -3.39 2.15 6.47
N LYS A 29 -2.06 2.00 6.41
CA LYS A 29 -1.21 2.71 5.45
C LYS A 29 -1.59 2.38 4.01
N ILE A 30 -1.73 1.08 3.70
CA ILE A 30 -2.10 0.63 2.35
C ILE A 30 -3.47 1.17 1.95
N GLU A 31 -4.46 1.11 2.85
CA GLU A 31 -5.79 1.64 2.55
C GLU A 31 -5.77 3.16 2.36
N PHE A 32 -4.98 3.90 3.14
CA PHE A 32 -4.75 5.33 2.92
C PHE A 32 -4.19 5.61 1.52
N LEU A 33 -3.20 4.83 1.08
CA LEU A 33 -2.62 4.98 -0.26
C LEU A 33 -3.67 4.71 -1.35
N ILE A 34 -4.42 3.62 -1.26
CA ILE A 34 -5.48 3.28 -2.23
C ILE A 34 -6.55 4.37 -2.26
N SER A 35 -7.01 4.80 -1.09
CA SER A 35 -8.00 5.88 -0.96
C SER A 35 -7.48 7.21 -1.52
N SER A 36 -6.17 7.47 -1.47
CA SER A 36 -5.59 8.73 -1.99
C SER A 36 -5.77 8.87 -3.50
N ILE A 37 -5.56 7.79 -4.28
CA ILE A 37 -5.78 7.81 -5.73
C ILE A 37 -7.27 7.72 -6.09
N GLU A 38 -8.06 6.96 -5.30
CA GLU A 38 -9.51 6.85 -5.46
C GLU A 38 -10.20 8.22 -5.44
N ASN A 39 -9.75 9.08 -4.50
CA ASN A 39 -10.31 10.40 -4.27
C ASN A 39 -9.59 11.52 -5.03
N LEU A 40 -8.59 11.20 -5.86
CA LEU A 40 -7.82 12.19 -6.61
C LEU A 40 -8.61 12.73 -7.80
N LYS A 41 -9.35 13.83 -7.57
CA LYS A 41 -10.24 14.43 -8.56
C LYS A 41 -9.51 14.85 -9.84
N GLY A 42 -10.06 14.44 -10.98
CA GLY A 42 -9.59 14.83 -12.31
C GLY A 42 -8.27 14.18 -12.74
N ALA A 43 -7.69 13.28 -11.94
CA ALA A 43 -6.52 12.52 -12.34
C ALA A 43 -6.87 11.32 -13.22
N LYS A 44 -5.91 10.90 -14.03
CA LYS A 44 -5.95 9.68 -14.83
C LYS A 44 -4.81 8.76 -14.44
N PHE A 45 -5.14 7.53 -14.08
CA PHE A 45 -4.18 6.46 -13.88
C PHE A 45 -3.93 5.76 -15.21
N ILE A 46 -2.67 5.71 -15.64
CA ILE A 46 -2.26 5.19 -16.94
C ILE A 46 -1.55 3.87 -16.72
N ARG A 47 -2.12 2.81 -17.27
CA ARG A 47 -1.58 1.45 -17.20
C ARG A 47 -1.55 0.85 -18.60
N ASN A 48 -0.37 0.40 -19.02
CA ASN A 48 -0.15 -0.21 -20.34
C ASN A 48 -0.64 0.64 -21.53
N GLY A 49 -0.63 1.98 -21.39
CA GLY A 49 -1.08 2.91 -22.42
C GLY A 49 -2.57 3.26 -22.37
N SER A 50 -3.37 2.60 -21.52
CA SER A 50 -4.77 2.93 -21.32
C SER A 50 -4.97 3.80 -20.08
N GLU A 51 -5.94 4.70 -20.14
CA GLU A 51 -6.29 5.60 -19.04
C GLU A 51 -7.49 5.09 -18.25
N TYR A 52 -7.42 5.27 -16.94
CA TYR A 52 -8.44 4.88 -15.97
C TYR A 52 -8.67 6.03 -15.00
N ASP A 53 -9.88 6.16 -14.48
CA ASP A 53 -10.13 7.10 -13.38
C ASP A 53 -9.58 6.58 -12.04
N GLY A 54 -9.68 7.41 -11.00
CA GLY A 54 -9.20 7.08 -9.66
C GLY A 54 -9.88 5.84 -9.05
N ARG A 55 -11.18 5.65 -9.30
CA ARG A 55 -11.93 4.51 -8.76
C ARG A 55 -11.48 3.20 -9.41
N GLN A 56 -11.38 3.20 -10.73
CA GLN A 56 -10.86 2.07 -11.50
C GLN A 56 -9.41 1.75 -11.12
N ALA A 57 -8.58 2.76 -10.85
CA ALA A 57 -7.24 2.57 -10.33
C ALA A 57 -7.26 1.89 -8.95
N ALA A 58 -8.09 2.37 -8.03
CA ALA A 58 -8.23 1.80 -6.69
C ALA A 58 -8.71 0.34 -6.72
N GLU A 59 -9.73 0.03 -7.53
CA GLU A 59 -10.18 -1.35 -7.77
C GLU A 59 -9.06 -2.24 -8.29
N HIS A 60 -8.29 -1.76 -9.27
CA HIS A 60 -7.14 -2.49 -9.80
C HIS A 60 -6.08 -2.78 -8.73
N LEU A 61 -5.78 -1.79 -7.88
CA LEU A 61 -4.79 -1.93 -6.82
C LEU A 61 -5.26 -2.88 -5.71
N ARG A 62 -6.53 -2.81 -5.29
CA ARG A 62 -7.14 -3.75 -4.33
C ARG A 62 -7.13 -5.18 -4.87
N MET A 63 -7.43 -5.37 -6.15
CA MET A 63 -7.33 -6.67 -6.81
C MET A 63 -5.88 -7.21 -6.78
N LYS A 64 -4.89 -6.39 -7.14
CA LYS A 64 -3.47 -6.80 -7.07
C LYS A 64 -3.03 -7.12 -5.64
N LEU A 65 -3.48 -6.35 -4.66
CA LEU A 65 -3.20 -6.60 -3.24
C LEU A 65 -3.77 -7.95 -2.80
N LYS A 66 -5.04 -8.23 -3.11
CA LYS A 66 -5.70 -9.52 -2.84
C LYS A 66 -4.94 -10.69 -3.47
N ASN A 67 -4.47 -10.51 -4.71
CA ASN A 67 -3.78 -11.56 -5.47
C ASN A 67 -2.28 -11.68 -5.11
N SER A 68 -1.76 -10.88 -4.19
CA SER A 68 -0.33 -10.90 -3.83
C SER A 68 0.08 -12.13 -3.01
N GLY A 69 -0.87 -12.89 -2.46
CA GLY A 69 -0.61 -14.15 -1.76
C GLY A 69 0.31 -14.00 -0.55
N GLY A 70 0.17 -12.92 0.22
CA GLY A 70 0.97 -12.65 1.43
C GLY A 70 2.36 -12.05 1.17
N LYS A 71 2.71 -11.77 -0.09
CA LYS A 71 3.98 -11.10 -0.45
C LYS A 71 3.98 -9.60 -0.08
N VAL A 72 2.81 -9.01 0.11
CA VAL A 72 2.66 -7.62 0.55
C VAL A 72 2.43 -7.61 2.05
N GLN A 73 3.48 -7.25 2.80
CA GLN A 73 3.41 -7.16 4.27
C GLN A 73 3.43 -5.70 4.75
N THR A 74 4.00 -4.81 3.94
CA THR A 74 4.16 -3.40 4.27
C THR A 74 3.60 -2.48 3.18
N ALA A 75 3.41 -1.20 3.51
CA ALA A 75 3.08 -0.16 2.55
C ALA A 75 4.14 -0.04 1.43
N ASP A 76 5.43 -0.22 1.76
CA ASP A 76 6.51 -0.24 0.77
C ASP A 76 6.40 -1.45 -0.18
N ASP A 77 6.04 -2.63 0.32
CA ASP A 77 5.75 -3.78 -0.54
C ASP A 77 4.57 -3.52 -1.46
N PHE A 78 3.51 -2.91 -0.94
CA PHE A 78 2.36 -2.52 -1.75
C PHE A 78 2.77 -1.58 -2.89
N ILE A 79 3.56 -0.54 -2.59
CA ILE A 79 4.06 0.39 -3.60
C ILE A 79 4.83 -0.38 -4.67
N ARG A 80 5.82 -1.18 -4.25
CA ARG A 80 6.73 -1.89 -5.15
C ARG A 80 6.05 -2.97 -5.99
N LEU A 81 5.22 -3.81 -5.37
CA LEU A 81 4.64 -5.02 -6.00
C LEU A 81 3.29 -4.75 -6.67
N CYS A 82 2.49 -3.85 -6.11
CA CYS A 82 1.13 -3.58 -6.60
C CYS A 82 1.08 -2.28 -7.41
N ALA A 83 1.62 -1.19 -6.88
CA ALA A 83 1.26 0.16 -7.30
C ALA A 83 2.23 0.85 -8.27
N SER A 84 3.42 0.28 -8.52
CA SER A 84 4.46 0.91 -9.35
C SER A 84 4.42 0.53 -10.82
N GLN A 85 4.13 -0.74 -11.14
CA GLN A 85 4.21 -1.26 -12.51
C GLN A 85 3.35 -2.50 -12.76
N SER A 86 3.15 -2.80 -14.04
CA SER A 86 2.50 -4.04 -14.47
C SER A 86 3.44 -5.21 -14.26
N TYR A 87 2.96 -6.25 -13.59
CA TYR A 87 3.72 -7.49 -13.47
C TYR A 87 3.91 -8.18 -14.82
N ILE A 88 2.89 -8.12 -15.69
CA ILE A 88 2.88 -8.83 -16.98
C ILE A 88 3.81 -8.15 -17.99
N THR A 89 3.77 -6.82 -18.09
CA THR A 89 4.50 -6.08 -19.13
C THR A 89 5.77 -5.40 -18.63
N GLY A 90 5.98 -5.29 -17.31
CA GLY A 90 7.05 -4.50 -16.71
C GLY A 90 6.92 -2.99 -16.89
N LYS A 91 5.86 -2.49 -17.55
CA LYS A 91 5.71 -1.05 -17.80
C LYS A 91 5.32 -0.31 -16.51
N PRO A 92 5.97 0.82 -16.20
CA PRO A 92 5.59 1.64 -15.06
C PRO A 92 4.18 2.20 -15.23
N TYR A 93 3.46 2.27 -14.12
CA TYR A 93 2.20 2.99 -14.06
C TYR A 93 2.47 4.49 -13.94
N MET A 94 1.64 5.30 -14.58
CA MET A 94 1.72 6.75 -14.51
C MET A 94 0.44 7.34 -13.95
N ILE A 95 0.52 8.52 -13.36
CA ILE A 95 -0.63 9.31 -12.94
C ILE A 95 -0.53 10.66 -13.64
N ARG A 96 -1.50 10.96 -14.50
CA ARG A 96 -1.69 12.30 -15.04
C ARG A 96 -2.61 13.07 -14.11
N LEU A 97 -2.06 14.10 -13.46
CA LEU A 97 -2.79 14.99 -12.57
C LEU A 97 -3.76 15.88 -13.36
N SER A 98 -4.74 16.47 -12.66
CA SER A 98 -5.73 17.38 -13.28
C SER A 98 -5.11 18.58 -14.00
N LYS A 99 -3.91 19.01 -13.59
CA LYS A 99 -3.13 20.07 -14.23
C LYS A 99 -2.31 19.60 -15.44
N GLY A 100 -2.51 18.38 -15.93
CA GLY A 100 -1.82 17.79 -17.09
C GLY A 100 -0.44 17.21 -16.81
N LYS A 101 0.20 17.53 -15.67
CA LYS A 101 1.48 16.93 -15.26
C LYS A 101 1.32 15.42 -15.10
N THR A 102 2.19 14.66 -15.75
CA THR A 102 2.25 13.19 -15.61
C THR A 102 3.46 12.80 -14.77
N ILE A 103 3.23 12.00 -13.73
CA ILE A 103 4.25 11.50 -12.80
C ILE A 103 4.21 9.99 -12.72
N LYS A 104 5.28 9.35 -12.27
CA LYS A 104 5.26 7.91 -12.00
C LYS A 104 4.32 7.63 -10.82
N SER A 105 3.56 6.54 -10.91
CA SER A 105 2.67 6.10 -9.84
C SER A 105 3.44 5.80 -8.55
N GLU A 106 4.64 5.22 -8.67
CA GLU A 106 5.52 4.99 -7.54
C GLU A 106 5.87 6.29 -6.79
N GLU A 107 6.28 7.34 -7.52
CA GLU A 107 6.61 8.64 -6.94
C GLU A 107 5.43 9.22 -6.17
N TYR A 108 4.24 9.20 -6.79
CA TYR A 108 3.01 9.63 -6.13
C TYR A 108 2.75 8.91 -4.82
N PHE A 109 2.80 7.57 -4.81
CA PHE A 109 2.50 6.81 -3.59
C PHE A 109 3.59 6.93 -2.52
N ARG A 110 4.85 7.12 -2.91
CA ARG A 110 5.93 7.40 -1.95
C ARG A 110 5.74 8.73 -1.25
N GLU A 111 5.34 9.77 -1.98
CA GLU A 111 4.98 11.06 -1.38
C GLU A 111 3.76 10.93 -0.46
N LYS A 112 2.73 10.20 -0.87
CA LYS A 112 1.57 9.94 0.00
C LYS A 112 1.93 9.16 1.27
N LEU A 113 2.83 8.20 1.18
CA LEU A 113 3.29 7.47 2.35
C LEU A 113 4.06 8.38 3.31
N LYS A 114 4.88 9.32 2.80
CA LYS A 114 5.51 10.36 3.63
C LYS A 114 4.47 11.26 4.31
N GLU A 115 3.46 11.72 3.57
CA GLU A 115 2.35 12.52 4.13
C GLU A 115 1.64 11.78 5.28
N TYR A 116 1.37 10.48 5.13
CA TYR A 116 0.78 9.66 6.18
C TYR A 116 1.61 9.73 7.48
N TYR A 117 2.93 9.60 7.38
CA TYR A 117 3.83 9.67 8.54
C TYR A 117 3.90 11.05 9.20
N LEU A 118 3.61 12.12 8.46
CA LEU A 118 3.58 13.48 9.02
C LEU A 118 2.28 13.75 9.78
N VAL A 119 1.17 13.17 9.33
CA VAL A 119 -0.17 13.40 9.90
C VAL A 119 -0.45 12.54 11.13
N VAL A 120 0.15 11.34 11.19
CA VAL A 120 -0.06 10.38 12.30
C VAL A 120 0.96 10.56 13.44
N LYS A 121 1.77 11.63 13.39
CA LYS A 121 2.62 12.05 14.51
C LYS A 121 1.82 12.61 15.67
#